data_AF-A0A5C1I6G0-F1
#
_entry.id   AF-A0A5C1I6G0-F1
#
_cell.length_a   1.000
_cell.length_b   1.000
_cell.length_c   1.000
_cell.angle_alpha   90.00
_cell.angle_beta   90.00
_cell.angle_gamma   90.00
#
_symmetry.space_group_name_H-M   'P 1'
#
loop_
_entity.id
_entity.type
_entity.pdbx_description
1 polymer ?
#
loop_
_entity_poly.entity_id
_entity_poly.type
_entity_poly.pdbx_seq_one_letter_code
_entity_poly.pdbx_strand_id
1 'polypeptide(L)' 'MNRGSKTTIENLKAGDRFYKESDKKKQVWEITGEFEPAGQGKGFYYAYCLKDGGNPKYPDKLKSTLPVIFLRHK' A
#
# COMPACT_ATOMS: atom_id res chain seq x y z
N MET A 1 8.42 10.55 4.78
CA MET A 1 8.89 9.26 5.32
C MET A 1 10.19 8.90 4.61
N ASN A 2 11.11 8.16 5.24
CA ASN A 2 12.41 7.81 4.63
C ASN A 2 12.29 6.50 3.84
N ARG A 3 12.87 6.45 2.63
CA ARG A 3 12.89 5.21 1.83
C ARG A 3 13.47 4.05 2.65
N GLY A 4 12.77 2.92 2.65
CA GLY A 4 13.13 1.72 3.40
C GLY A 4 12.56 1.66 4.83
N SER A 5 11.82 2.67 5.29
CA SER A 5 11.23 2.65 6.62
C SER A 5 10.05 1.68 6.73
N LYS A 6 10.00 0.94 7.84
CA LYS A 6 8.85 0.14 8.26
C LYS A 6 7.70 1.06 8.69
N THR A 7 6.50 0.76 8.21
CA THR A 7 5.28 1.50 8.54
C THR A 7 4.04 0.61 8.31
N THR A 8 2.85 1.20 8.41
CA THR A 8 1.57 0.57 8.04
C THR A 8 0.91 1.32 6.89
N ILE A 9 -0.03 0.66 6.21
CA ILE A 9 -0.76 1.22 5.06
C ILE A 9 -1.43 2.57 5.39
N GLU A 10 -2.00 2.74 6.58
CA GLU A 10 -2.68 3.98 6.99
C GLU A 10 -1.76 5.21 7.09
N ASN A 11 -0.45 5.00 7.20
CA ASN A 11 0.54 6.07 7.27
C ASN A 11 1.04 6.49 5.88
N LEU A 12 0.59 5.82 4.82
CA LEU A 12 0.93 6.13 3.44
C LEU A 12 -0.08 7.11 2.85
N LYS A 13 0.39 7.95 1.93
CA LYS A 13 -0.42 8.91 1.17
C LYS A 13 -0.63 8.41 -0.25
N ALA A 14 -1.74 8.80 -0.88
CA ALA A 14 -2.00 8.54 -2.31
C ALA A 14 -0.74 8.77 -3.16
N GLY A 15 -0.37 7.81 -4.01
CA GLY A 15 0.85 7.84 -4.83
C GLY A 15 2.12 7.31 -4.13
N ASP A 16 2.10 7.04 -2.83
CA ASP A 16 3.20 6.36 -2.14
C ASP A 16 3.35 4.93 -2.67
N ARG A 17 4.62 4.55 -2.86
CA ARG A 17 5.01 3.20 -3.24
C ARG A 17 5.57 2.44 -2.06
N PHE A 18 5.25 1.16 -2.00
CA PHE A 18 5.69 0.28 -0.92
C PHE A 18 5.82 -1.17 -1.42
N TYR A 19 6.43 -2.02 -0.60
CA TYR A 19 6.23 -3.47 -0.69
C TYR A 19 5.70 -3.99 0.64
N LYS A 20 4.95 -5.09 0.62
CA LYS A 20 4.44 -5.72 1.85
C LYS A 20 5.63 -6.29 2.62
N GLU A 21 5.68 -6.09 3.94
CA GLU A 21 6.83 -6.56 4.74
C GLU A 21 7.04 -8.09 4.61
N SER A 22 5.95 -8.85 4.51
CA SER A 22 5.96 -10.30 4.32
C SER A 22 6.28 -10.77 2.90
N ASP A 23 6.32 -9.87 1.92
CA ASP A 23 6.53 -10.24 0.52
C ASP A 23 8.02 -10.39 0.18
N LYS A 24 8.49 -11.64 0.12
CA LYS A 24 9.85 -11.99 -0.28
C LYS A 24 10.21 -11.55 -1.70
N LYS A 25 9.23 -11.43 -2.60
CA LYS A 25 9.44 -10.98 -3.98
C LYS A 25 9.54 -9.46 -4.08
N LYS A 26 9.24 -8.73 -2.99
CA LYS A 26 9.22 -7.26 -2.92
C LYS A 26 8.46 -6.63 -4.09
N GLN A 27 7.28 -7.17 -4.40
CA GLN A 27 6.40 -6.57 -5.41
C GLN A 27 6.09 -5.14 -4.98
N VAL A 28 6.18 -4.22 -5.93
CA VAL A 28 5.92 -2.82 -5.67
C VAL A 28 4.43 -2.56 -5.81
N TRP A 29 3.88 -1.87 -4.82
CA TRP A 29 2.50 -1.43 -4.79
C TRP A 29 2.46 0.10 -4.78
N GLU A 30 1.38 0.68 -5.28
CA GLU A 30 1.11 2.12 -5.22
C GLU A 30 -0.27 2.35 -4.59
N ILE A 31 -0.34 3.14 -3.52
CA ILE A 31 -1.60 3.38 -2.82
C ILE A 31 -2.45 4.42 -3.56
N THR A 32 -3.76 4.19 -3.65
CA THR A 32 -4.69 5.09 -4.34
C THR A 32 -5.15 6.25 -3.45
N GLY A 33 -5.10 6.08 -2.13
CA GLY A 33 -5.65 7.02 -1.16
C GLY A 33 -7.14 6.80 -0.86
N GLU A 34 -7.81 5.88 -1.56
CA GLU A 34 -9.18 5.49 -1.23
C GLU A 34 -9.21 4.69 0.07
N PHE A 35 -10.17 5.01 0.94
CA PHE A 35 -10.36 4.38 2.24
C PHE A 35 -11.80 3.92 2.41
N GLU A 36 -11.97 2.64 2.77
CA GLU A 36 -13.26 2.07 3.16
C GLU A 36 -13.29 1.80 4.68
N PRO A 37 -14.13 2.49 5.45
CA PRO A 37 -14.27 2.26 6.88
C PRO A 37 -14.95 0.90 7.15
N ALA A 38 -14.44 0.16 8.14
CA ALA A 38 -14.99 -1.14 8.56
C ALA A 38 -15.45 -1.17 10.03
N GLY A 39 -15.57 0.00 10.67
CA GLY A 39 -15.96 0.16 12.07
C GLY A 39 -14.78 0.17 13.06
N GLN A 40 -15.01 0.71 14.26
CA GLN A 40 -14.03 0.78 15.38
C GLN A 40 -12.60 1.20 14.97
N GLY A 41 -12.46 2.26 14.19
CA GLY A 41 -11.15 2.79 13.78
C GLY A 41 -10.35 1.88 12.84
N LYS A 42 -10.97 0.82 12.31
CA LYS A 42 -10.37 -0.07 11.32
C LYS A 42 -10.99 0.19 9.96
N GLY A 43 -10.20 -0.04 8.92
CA GLY A 43 -10.68 0.04 7.56
C GLY A 43 -9.69 -0.54 6.58
N PHE A 44 -9.94 -0.24 5.32
CA PHE A 44 -9.15 -0.75 4.22
C PHE A 44 -8.75 0.38 3.29
N TYR A 45 -7.53 0.32 2.80
CA TYR A 45 -7.08 1.18 1.72
C TYR A 45 -6.90 0.38 0.46
N TYR A 46 -7.01 1.06 -0.67
CA TYR A 46 -6.85 0.45 -1.98
C TYR A 46 -5.45 0.73 -2.55
N ALA A 47 -4.84 -0.27 -3.18
CA ALA A 47 -3.53 -0.14 -3.81
C ALA A 47 -3.40 -1.00 -5.07
N TYR A 48 -2.65 -0.50 -6.04
CA TYR A 48 -2.31 -1.23 -7.26
C TYR A 48 -1.00 -1.97 -7.09
N CYS A 49 -0.98 -3.27 -7.42
CA CYS A 49 0.27 -3.99 -7.61
C CYS A 49 0.88 -3.60 -8.95
N LEU A 50 2.02 -2.93 -8.93
CA LEU A 50 2.80 -2.57 -10.12
C LEU A 50 3.60 -3.81 -10.56
N LYS A 51 2.96 -4.75 -11.25
CA LYS A 51 3.68 -5.83 -11.93
C LYS A 51 4.32 -5.30 -13.21
N ASP A 52 5.45 -5.89 -13.61
CA ASP A 52 6.14 -5.61 -14.88
C ASP A 52 5.17 -5.76 -16.06
N GLY A 53 4.57 -4.64 -16.50
CA GLY A 53 3.75 -4.55 -17.70
C GLY A 53 2.23 -4.43 -17.54
N GLY A 54 1.68 -4.22 -16.34
CA GLY A 54 0.23 -3.97 -16.23
C GLY A 54 -0.21 -3.34 -14.91
N ASN A 55 -0.90 -2.19 -15.02
CA ASN A 55 -1.75 -1.68 -13.94
C ASN A 55 -3.00 -2.58 -13.87
N PRO A 56 -3.27 -3.27 -12.75
CA PRO A 56 -4.50 -4.04 -12.62
C PRO A 56 -5.71 -3.12 -12.81
N LYS A 57 -6.76 -3.60 -13.50
CA LYS A 57 -7.98 -2.83 -13.81
C LYS A 57 -8.71 -2.33 -12.55
N TYR A 58 -8.49 -3.01 -11.42
CA TYR A 58 -9.07 -2.67 -10.13
C TYR A 58 -7.99 -2.74 -9.04
N PRO A 59 -7.97 -1.80 -8.09
CA PRO A 59 -7.02 -1.83 -6.99
C PRO A 59 -7.41 -2.90 -5.96
N ASP A 60 -6.42 -3.46 -5.28
CA ASP A 60 -6.67 -4.44 -4.22
C ASP A 60 -6.93 -3.75 -2.90
N LYS A 61 -7.82 -4.36 -2.11
CA LYS A 61 -8.18 -3.91 -0.77
C LYS A 61 -7.19 -4.45 0.27
N LEU A 62 -6.53 -3.55 1.00
CA LEU A 62 -5.52 -3.84 2.02
C LEU A 62 -5.96 -3.30 3.38
N LYS A 63 -5.71 -4.06 4.44
CA LYS A 63 -6.01 -3.62 5.82
C LYS A 63 -5.16 -2.39 6.18
N SER A 64 -5.75 -1.41 6.86
CA SER A 64 -5.05 -0.20 7.33
C SER A 64 -3.79 -0.51 8.16
N THR A 65 -3.85 -1.59 8.96
CA THR A 65 -2.76 -2.04 9.84
C THR A 65 -1.74 -2.97 9.16
N LEU A 66 -1.84 -3.20 7.85
CA LEU A 66 -0.91 -4.09 7.15
C LEU A 66 0.51 -3.53 7.20
N PRO A 67 1.51 -4.28 7.72
CA PRO A 67 2.89 -3.84 7.74
C PRO A 67 3.51 -3.79 6.33
N VAL A 68 4.16 -2.67 6.03
CA VAL A 68 4.75 -2.37 4.73
C VAL A 68 6.08 -1.65 4.88
N ILE A 69 6.89 -1.70 3.83
CA ILE A 69 8.11 -0.91 3.71
C ILE A 69 7.89 0.17 2.67
N PHE A 70 8.00 1.43 3.11
CA PHE A 70 7.91 2.58 2.24
C PHE A 70 9.10 2.64 1.28
N LEU A 71 8.83 2.94 0.01
CA LEU A 71 9.87 3.08 -1.02
C LEU A 71 10.07 4.54 -1.42
N ARG A 72 9.04 5.19 -1.96
CA ARG A 72 9.08 6.59 -2.41
C ARG A 72 7.67 7.08 -2.68
N HIS A 73 7.49 8.39 -2.60
CA HIS A 73 6.34 9.08 -3.19
C HIS A 73 6.61 9.31 -4.67
N LYS A 74 5.59 9.20 -5.53
CA LYS A 74 5.71 9.58 -6.94
C LYS A 74 5.52 11.08 -7.12
#